data_AF-A0A847HDT5-F1
#
_entry.id   AF-A0A847HDT5-F1
#
_cell.length_a   1.000
_cell.length_b   1.000
_cell.length_c   1.000
_cell.angle_alpha   90.00
_cell.angle_beta   90.00
_cell.angle_gamma   90.00
#
_symmetry.space_group_name_H-M   'P 1'
#
loop_
_entity.id
_entity.type
_entity.pdbx_description
1 polymer ?
#
loop_
_entity_poly.entity_id
_entity_poly.type
_entity_poly.pdbx_seq_one_letter_code
_entity_poly.pdbx_strand_id
1 'polypeptide(L)'
;RLSAALLATGVPLDPGMLYFDARLSERFPTVEVRVADVCLAAEHAAVIAALIRALVDTAAGEWRAGTAPDATPGDVIRTWSWLASRNGVEKQLIDPATGRPAPSAEVVAGLLDHVRPALAGYGEEDAVTATVESILRLGSGERRQRETFRRRLDMHDVVAAAHEITHG
;
A
#
# COMPACT_ATOMS: atom_id res chain seq x y z
N ARG A 1 8.04 -22.71 5.54
CA ARG A 1 9.48 -23.05 5.65
C ARG A 1 10.28 -21.87 6.23
N LEU A 2 10.17 -20.66 5.66
CA LEU A 2 10.83 -19.47 6.21
C LEU A 2 10.36 -19.10 7.63
N SER A 3 9.05 -18.98 7.88
CA SER A 3 8.52 -18.61 9.21
C SER A 3 9.01 -19.54 10.33
N ALA A 4 8.98 -20.85 10.09
CA ALA A 4 9.49 -21.85 11.04
C ALA A 4 11.00 -21.71 11.28
N ALA A 5 11.78 -21.45 10.23
CA ALA A 5 13.22 -21.24 10.34
C ALA A 5 13.53 -19.96 11.16
N LEU A 6 12.77 -18.88 10.96
CA LEU A 6 12.93 -17.64 11.74
C LEU A 6 12.56 -17.85 13.21
N LEU A 7 11.45 -18.54 13.51
CA LEU A 7 11.06 -18.84 14.88
C LEU A 7 12.09 -19.72 15.60
N ALA A 8 12.70 -20.68 14.89
CA ALA A 8 13.75 -21.54 15.46
C ALA A 8 15.01 -20.77 15.91
N THR A 9 15.21 -19.54 15.43
CA THR A 9 16.33 -18.68 15.91
C THR A 9 16.08 -18.08 17.29
N GLY A 10 14.83 -18.09 17.78
CA GLY A 10 14.42 -17.41 19.01
C GLY A 10 14.40 -15.88 18.92
N VAL A 11 14.64 -15.29 17.74
CA VAL A 11 14.58 -13.83 17.55
C VAL A 11 13.13 -13.33 17.60
N PRO A 12 12.19 -13.84 16.79
CA PRO A 12 10.77 -13.71 17.08
C PRO A 12 10.39 -14.72 18.18
N LEU A 13 9.73 -14.25 19.24
CA LEU A 13 9.32 -15.10 20.37
C LEU A 13 8.08 -15.95 20.04
N ASP A 14 7.23 -15.47 19.14
CA ASP A 14 6.02 -16.13 18.68
C ASP A 14 5.71 -15.73 17.21
N PRO A 15 4.81 -16.46 16.51
CA PRO A 15 4.42 -16.14 15.14
C PRO A 15 3.83 -14.73 14.96
N GLY A 16 3.26 -14.14 16.00
CA GLY A 16 2.76 -12.77 16.03
C GLY A 16 3.87 -11.73 15.86
N MET A 17 5.10 -12.06 16.27
CA MET A 17 6.31 -11.23 16.09
C MET A 17 6.97 -11.40 14.71
N LEU A 18 6.37 -12.14 13.79
CA LEU A 18 6.79 -12.15 12.39
C LEU A 18 6.24 -10.90 11.68
N TYR A 19 7.06 -9.85 11.63
CA TYR A 19 6.77 -8.56 11.00
C TYR A 19 6.91 -8.59 9.47
N PHE A 20 6.13 -9.44 8.82
CA PHE A 20 6.00 -9.42 7.36
C PHE A 20 4.97 -8.37 6.92
N ASP A 21 5.20 -7.76 5.76
CA ASP A 21 4.28 -6.77 5.15
C ASP A 21 2.91 -7.38 4.80
N ALA A 22 2.88 -8.68 4.53
CA ALA A 22 1.67 -9.48 4.41
C ALA A 22 1.86 -10.86 5.06
N ARG A 23 0.80 -11.40 5.68
CA ARG A 23 0.82 -12.74 6.29
C ARG A 23 -0.53 -13.43 6.23
N LEU A 24 -0.53 -14.74 6.42
CA LEU A 24 -1.75 -15.49 6.71
C LEU A 24 -2.14 -15.28 8.17
N SER A 25 -3.42 -15.02 8.43
CA SER A 25 -3.93 -14.97 9.79
C SER A 25 -3.97 -16.37 10.40
N GLU A 26 -3.59 -16.50 11.67
CA GLU A 26 -3.72 -17.78 12.39
C GLU A 26 -5.16 -18.06 12.82
N ARG A 27 -5.94 -17.00 13.01
CA ARG A 27 -7.29 -17.08 13.57
C ARG A 27 -8.38 -17.05 12.51
N PHE A 28 -8.16 -16.28 11.44
CA PHE A 28 -9.15 -16.07 10.39
C PHE A 28 -8.63 -16.61 9.05
N PRO A 29 -9.50 -17.06 8.13
CA PRO A 29 -9.08 -17.50 6.81
C PRO A 29 -8.80 -16.31 5.89
N THR A 30 -7.88 -15.43 6.31
CA THR A 30 -7.59 -14.16 5.64
C THR A 30 -6.10 -13.96 5.39
N VAL A 31 -5.81 -13.14 4.39
CA VAL A 31 -4.48 -12.52 4.20
C VAL A 31 -4.53 -11.16 4.88
N GLU A 32 -3.61 -10.93 5.81
CA GLU A 32 -3.46 -9.66 6.52
C GLU A 32 -2.34 -8.85 5.86
N VAL A 33 -2.67 -7.72 5.22
CA VAL A 33 -1.71 -6.76 4.65
C VAL A 33 -1.51 -5.61 5.63
N ARG A 34 -0.25 -5.34 5.99
CA ARG A 34 0.13 -4.50 7.14
C ARG A 34 1.14 -3.40 6.79
N VAL A 35 1.21 -3.05 5.51
CA VAL A 35 2.16 -2.04 4.98
C VAL A 35 1.66 -0.60 5.12
N ALA A 36 0.35 -0.40 5.29
CA ALA A 36 -0.27 0.93 5.25
C ALA A 36 -0.23 1.65 6.62
N ASP A 37 0.07 2.94 6.57
CA ASP A 37 -0.13 3.87 7.70
C ASP A 37 -1.63 4.24 7.85
N VAL A 38 -1.98 4.79 9.02
CA VAL A 38 -3.30 5.36 9.26
C VAL A 38 -3.50 6.60 8.39
N CYS A 39 -4.56 6.59 7.58
CA CYS A 39 -4.89 7.70 6.69
C CYS A 39 -5.59 8.84 7.45
N LEU A 40 -5.36 10.08 7.01
CA LEU A 40 -6.08 11.26 7.52
C LEU A 40 -7.56 11.26 7.09
N ALA A 41 -7.87 10.73 5.90
CA ALA A 41 -9.21 10.70 5.33
C ALA A 41 -9.69 9.24 5.22
N ALA A 42 -10.94 8.98 5.60
CA ALA A 42 -11.53 7.63 5.59
C ALA A 42 -11.62 7.07 4.17
N GLU A 43 -11.87 7.93 3.19
CA GLU A 43 -11.93 7.60 1.76
C GLU A 43 -10.60 7.01 1.27
N HIS A 44 -9.47 7.55 1.73
CA HIS A 44 -8.15 7.03 1.38
C HIS A 44 -7.93 5.63 1.96
N ALA A 45 -8.36 5.40 3.21
CA ALA A 45 -8.29 4.08 3.83
C ALA A 45 -9.17 3.05 3.10
N ALA A 46 -10.37 3.45 2.69
CA ALA A 46 -11.28 2.61 1.91
C ALA A 46 -10.66 2.23 0.54
N VAL A 47 -10.03 3.19 -0.15
CA VAL A 47 -9.36 2.94 -1.42
C VAL A 47 -8.15 2.03 -1.28
N ILE A 48 -7.34 2.19 -0.22
CA ILE A 48 -6.24 1.25 0.07
C ILE A 48 -6.80 -0.16 0.30
N ALA A 49 -7.89 -0.31 1.06
CA ALA A 49 -8.53 -1.60 1.28
C ALA A 49 -9.08 -2.22 -0.02
N ALA A 50 -9.71 -1.41 -0.87
CA ALA A 50 -10.21 -1.84 -2.18
C ALA A 50 -9.08 -2.31 -3.10
N LEU A 51 -7.98 -1.54 -3.20
CA LEU A 51 -6.80 -1.89 -3.99
C LEU A 51 -6.14 -3.18 -3.48
N ILE A 52 -5.99 -3.34 -2.16
CA ILE A 52 -5.44 -4.56 -1.56
C ILE A 52 -6.32 -5.77 -1.91
N ARG A 53 -7.65 -5.65 -1.77
CA ARG A 53 -8.57 -6.72 -2.12
C ARG A 53 -8.49 -7.06 -3.61
N ALA A 54 -8.45 -6.05 -4.47
CA ALA A 54 -8.35 -6.24 -5.91
C ALA A 54 -7.03 -6.93 -6.30
N LEU A 55 -5.89 -6.54 -5.71
CA LEU A 55 -4.61 -7.22 -5.87
C LEU A 55 -4.67 -8.69 -5.44
N VAL A 56 -5.27 -8.98 -4.28
CA VAL A 56 -5.42 -10.36 -3.78
C VAL A 56 -6.30 -11.19 -4.70
N ASP A 57 -7.40 -10.62 -5.19
CA ASP A 57 -8.32 -11.33 -6.09
C ASP A 57 -7.69 -11.59 -7.46
N THR A 58 -6.98 -10.60 -8.03
CA THR A 58 -6.19 -10.76 -9.25
C THR A 58 -5.15 -11.87 -9.09
N ALA A 59 -4.33 -11.83 -8.03
CA ALA A 59 -3.32 -12.85 -7.77
C ALA A 59 -3.93 -14.25 -7.54
N ALA A 60 -5.07 -14.34 -6.85
CA ALA A 60 -5.80 -15.60 -6.67
C ALA A 60 -6.37 -16.13 -7.99
N GLY A 61 -6.85 -15.25 -8.87
CA GLY A 61 -7.29 -15.59 -10.23
C GLY A 61 -6.15 -16.14 -11.07
N GLU A 62 -5.01 -15.44 -11.10
CA GLU A 62 -3.78 -15.86 -11.78
C GLU A 62 -3.30 -17.23 -11.30
N TRP A 63 -3.26 -17.44 -9.99
CA TRP A 63 -2.89 -18.73 -9.41
C TRP A 63 -3.83 -19.86 -9.86
N ARG A 64 -5.16 -19.64 -9.83
CA ARG A 64 -6.14 -20.63 -10.32
C ARG A 64 -5.99 -20.92 -11.81
N ALA A 65 -5.55 -19.94 -12.59
CA ALA A 65 -5.25 -20.08 -14.02
C ALA A 65 -3.89 -20.77 -14.29
N GLY A 66 -3.10 -21.08 -13.26
CA GLY A 66 -1.80 -21.74 -13.40
C GLY A 66 -0.65 -20.79 -13.70
N THR A 67 -0.84 -19.48 -13.56
CA THR A 67 0.24 -18.49 -13.68
C THR A 67 1.20 -18.66 -12.50
N ALA A 68 2.50 -18.78 -12.80
CA ALA A 68 3.52 -18.84 -11.77
C ALA A 68 3.66 -17.48 -11.07
N PRO A 69 3.93 -17.45 -9.75
CA PRO A 69 4.19 -16.20 -9.05
C PRO A 69 5.45 -15.52 -9.60
N ASP A 70 5.48 -14.19 -9.53
CA ASP A 70 6.67 -13.41 -9.88
C ASP A 70 7.88 -13.88 -9.07
N ALA A 71 9.02 -14.06 -9.75
CA ALA A 71 10.24 -14.60 -9.17
C ALA A 71 11.13 -13.52 -8.53
N THR A 72 10.67 -12.27 -8.46
CA THR A 72 11.41 -11.14 -7.88
C THR A 72 11.78 -11.44 -6.42
N PRO A 73 13.08 -11.44 -6.09
CA PRO A 73 13.53 -11.72 -4.74
C PRO A 73 12.97 -10.72 -3.71
N GLY A 74 12.68 -11.19 -2.49
CA GLY A 74 12.07 -10.36 -1.45
C GLY A 74 12.94 -9.20 -0.96
N ASP A 75 14.26 -9.30 -1.06
CA ASP A 75 15.21 -8.22 -0.79
C ASP A 75 15.17 -7.12 -1.87
N VAL A 76 14.92 -7.49 -3.13
CA VAL A 76 14.65 -6.54 -4.22
C VAL A 76 13.33 -5.81 -3.96
N ILE A 77 12.25 -6.53 -3.63
CA ILE A 77 10.95 -5.92 -3.27
C ILE A 77 11.12 -4.96 -2.09
N ARG A 78 11.84 -5.36 -1.04
CA ARG A 78 12.10 -4.50 0.13
C ARG A 78 12.81 -3.19 -0.26
N THR A 79 13.73 -3.26 -1.22
CA THR A 79 14.44 -2.08 -1.74
C THR A 79 13.48 -1.14 -2.47
N TRP A 80 12.57 -1.69 -3.27
CA TRP A 80 11.54 -0.90 -3.97
C TRP A 80 10.53 -0.28 -3.01
N SER A 81 10.09 -1.04 -1.99
CA SER A 81 9.19 -0.53 -0.94
C SER A 81 9.83 0.59 -0.14
N TRP A 82 11.13 0.50 0.17
CA TRP A 82 11.85 1.60 0.82
C TRP A 82 11.89 2.86 -0.04
N LEU A 83 12.11 2.72 -1.36
CA LEU A 83 12.08 3.87 -2.27
C LEU A 83 10.67 4.49 -2.27
N ALA A 84 9.63 3.66 -2.33
CA ALA A 84 8.23 4.10 -2.29
C ALA A 84 7.90 4.84 -0.99
N SER A 85 8.32 4.34 0.17
CA SER A 85 8.09 5.01 1.45
C SER A 85 8.79 6.36 1.55
N ARG A 86 9.95 6.51 0.90
CA ARG A 86 10.72 7.77 0.87
C ARG A 86 10.12 8.79 -0.10
N ASN A 87 9.66 8.33 -1.25
CA ASN A 87 9.27 9.19 -2.37
C ASN A 87 7.78 9.50 -2.41
N GLY A 88 6.96 8.67 -1.77
CA GLY A 88 5.51 8.74 -1.87
C GLY A 88 5.07 8.75 -3.33
N VAL A 89 4.08 9.58 -3.63
CA VAL A 89 3.53 9.75 -4.98
C VAL A 89 4.10 10.96 -5.72
N GLU A 90 5.13 11.62 -5.20
CA GLU A 90 5.65 12.89 -5.74
C GLU A 90 6.90 12.73 -6.62
N LYS A 91 7.55 11.56 -6.59
CA LYS A 91 8.82 11.32 -7.30
C LYS A 91 8.76 10.00 -8.06
N GLN A 92 9.93 9.47 -8.42
CA GLN A 92 10.00 8.18 -9.12
C GLN A 92 9.78 7.01 -8.16
N LEU A 93 9.13 5.99 -8.68
CA LEU A 93 8.99 4.67 -8.07
C LEU A 93 9.69 3.63 -8.96
N ILE A 94 9.84 2.40 -8.48
CA ILE A 94 10.19 1.29 -9.36
C ILE A 94 8.90 0.70 -9.92
N ASP A 95 8.79 0.61 -11.24
CA ASP A 95 7.72 -0.09 -11.92
C ASP A 95 7.92 -1.61 -11.74
N PRO A 96 6.98 -2.33 -11.09
CA PRO A 96 7.10 -3.77 -10.90
C PRO A 96 7.15 -4.58 -12.21
N ALA A 97 6.55 -4.08 -13.30
CA ALA A 97 6.52 -4.80 -14.58
C ALA A 97 7.88 -4.78 -15.30
N THR A 98 8.68 -3.73 -15.08
CA THR A 98 9.97 -3.55 -15.76
C THR A 98 11.19 -3.63 -14.84
N GLY A 99 10.97 -3.51 -13.53
CA GLY A 99 12.03 -3.40 -12.52
C GLY A 99 12.86 -2.13 -12.63
N ARG A 100 12.34 -1.08 -13.30
CA ARG A 100 13.07 0.17 -13.58
C ARG A 100 12.39 1.39 -12.95
N PRO A 101 13.15 2.48 -12.69
CA PRO A 101 12.55 3.72 -12.23
C PRO A 101 11.58 4.32 -13.26
N ALA A 102 10.40 4.73 -12.81
CA ALA A 102 9.39 5.43 -13.61
C ALA A 102 8.68 6.50 -12.74
N PRO A 103 8.06 7.53 -13.35
CA PRO A 103 7.23 8.49 -12.62
C PRO A 103 6.13 7.78 -11.81
N SER A 104 5.90 8.22 -10.57
CA SER A 104 4.88 7.62 -9.68
C SER A 104 3.51 7.52 -10.32
N ALA A 105 3.08 8.54 -11.07
CA ALA A 105 1.80 8.55 -11.78
C ALA A 105 1.69 7.41 -12.82
N GLU A 106 2.77 7.09 -13.53
CA GLU A 106 2.79 5.99 -14.50
C GLU A 106 2.74 4.63 -13.80
N VAL A 107 3.50 4.46 -12.70
CA VAL A 107 3.49 3.22 -11.91
C VAL A 107 2.11 2.98 -11.28
N VAL A 108 1.47 4.03 -10.77
CA VAL A 108 0.13 3.95 -10.19
C VAL A 108 -0.94 3.69 -11.26
N ALA A 109 -0.81 4.27 -12.45
CA ALA A 109 -1.68 3.95 -13.58
C ALA A 109 -1.56 2.47 -13.98
N GLY A 110 -0.33 1.95 -14.06
CA GLY A 110 -0.09 0.52 -14.31
C GLY A 110 -0.69 -0.39 -13.24
N LEU A 111 -0.64 0.01 -11.97
CA LEU A 111 -1.34 -0.70 -10.89
C LEU A 111 -2.86 -0.71 -11.12
N LEU A 112 -3.46 0.44 -11.41
CA LEU A 112 -4.91 0.54 -11.66
C LEU A 112 -5.32 -0.33 -12.85
N ASP A 113 -4.54 -0.33 -13.93
CA ASP A 113 -4.78 -1.19 -15.09
C ASP A 113 -4.73 -2.68 -14.74
N HIS A 114 -3.73 -3.08 -13.94
CA HIS A 114 -3.56 -4.47 -13.51
C HIS A 114 -4.73 -4.98 -12.66
N VAL A 115 -5.29 -4.15 -11.78
CA VAL A 115 -6.40 -4.54 -10.89
C VAL A 115 -7.79 -4.18 -11.42
N ARG A 116 -7.87 -3.52 -12.57
CA ARG A 116 -9.12 -3.03 -13.18
C ARG A 116 -10.21 -4.12 -13.25
N PRO A 117 -9.95 -5.35 -13.73
CA PRO A 117 -11.00 -6.36 -13.82
C PRO A 117 -11.62 -6.71 -12.46
N ALA A 118 -10.80 -6.77 -11.41
CA ALA A 118 -11.28 -7.04 -10.05
C ALA A 118 -12.09 -5.86 -9.51
N LEU A 119 -11.61 -4.61 -9.67
CA LEU A 119 -12.36 -3.42 -9.27
C LEU A 119 -13.71 -3.30 -9.99
N ALA A 120 -13.74 -3.57 -11.30
CA ALA A 120 -14.98 -3.60 -12.08
C ALA A 120 -15.96 -4.67 -11.55
N GLY A 121 -15.45 -5.85 -11.20
CA GLY A 121 -16.25 -6.93 -10.60
C GLY A 121 -16.92 -6.55 -9.28
N TYR A 122 -16.33 -5.62 -8.52
CA TYR A 122 -16.91 -5.07 -7.28
C TYR A 122 -17.67 -3.75 -7.48
N GLY A 123 -17.69 -3.18 -8.69
CA GLY A 123 -18.31 -1.89 -8.96
C GLY A 123 -17.57 -0.70 -8.35
N GLU A 124 -16.26 -0.81 -8.15
CA GLU A 124 -15.43 0.17 -7.43
C GLU A 124 -14.43 0.91 -8.33
N GLU A 125 -14.32 0.57 -9.61
CA GLU A 125 -13.34 1.13 -10.56
C GLU A 125 -13.36 2.66 -10.56
N ASP A 126 -14.53 3.27 -10.76
CA ASP A 126 -14.66 4.73 -10.87
C ASP A 126 -14.28 5.44 -9.56
N ALA A 127 -14.75 4.93 -8.42
CA ALA A 127 -14.52 5.53 -7.11
C ALA A 127 -13.04 5.46 -6.70
N VAL A 128 -12.40 4.31 -6.95
CA VAL A 128 -10.98 4.10 -6.69
C VAL A 128 -10.13 4.99 -7.60
N THR A 129 -10.41 4.98 -8.91
CA THR A 129 -9.66 5.78 -9.89
C THR A 129 -9.74 7.27 -9.57
N ALA A 130 -10.94 7.81 -9.34
CA ALA A 130 -11.14 9.22 -9.03
C ALA A 130 -10.39 9.65 -7.76
N THR A 131 -10.37 8.79 -6.73
CA THR A 131 -9.67 9.08 -5.48
C THR A 131 -8.15 9.05 -5.66
N VAL A 132 -7.62 8.07 -6.40
CA VAL A 132 -6.20 7.98 -6.71
C VAL A 132 -5.73 9.19 -7.53
N GLU A 133 -6.49 9.58 -8.55
CA GLU A 133 -6.21 10.80 -9.33
C GLU A 133 -6.22 12.05 -8.43
N SER A 134 -7.17 12.13 -7.50
CA SER A 134 -7.24 13.21 -6.52
C SER A 134 -5.99 13.25 -5.64
N ILE A 135 -5.50 12.10 -5.15
CA ILE A 135 -4.26 12.00 -4.36
C ILE A 135 -3.04 12.43 -5.19
N LEU A 136 -2.94 12.00 -6.46
CA LEU A 136 -1.85 12.39 -7.35
C LEU A 136 -1.83 13.90 -7.62
N ARG A 137 -3.02 14.52 -7.79
CA ARG A 137 -3.16 15.95 -8.09
C ARG A 137 -3.03 16.83 -6.84
N LEU A 138 -3.76 16.49 -5.78
CA LEU A 138 -3.91 17.30 -4.57
C LEU A 138 -2.94 16.91 -3.44
N GLY A 139 -2.18 15.84 -3.62
CA GLY A 139 -1.18 15.38 -2.65
C GLY A 139 -1.72 14.39 -1.63
N SER A 140 -0.79 13.64 -1.04
CA SER A 140 -1.04 12.64 -0.01
C SER A 140 -1.32 13.28 1.37
N GLY A 141 -1.63 12.44 2.36
CA GLY A 141 -1.69 12.88 3.75
C GLY A 141 -0.36 13.43 4.27
N GLU A 142 0.78 12.85 3.84
CA GLU A 142 2.11 13.36 4.18
C GLU A 142 2.32 14.78 3.67
N ARG A 143 1.90 15.08 2.43
CA ARG A 143 2.05 16.42 1.86
C ARG A 143 1.29 17.45 2.69
N ARG A 144 0.03 17.15 3.04
CA ARG A 144 -0.80 18.01 3.88
C ARG A 144 -0.17 18.25 5.25
N GLN A 145 0.31 17.20 5.92
CA GLN A 145 0.95 17.33 7.23
C GLN A 145 2.20 18.23 7.16
N ARG A 146 3.04 18.05 6.13
CA ARG A 146 4.24 18.87 5.96
C ARG A 146 3.92 20.31 5.59
N GLU A 147 2.92 20.54 4.74
CA GLU A 147 2.44 21.89 4.43
C GLU A 147 1.92 22.60 5.68
N THR A 148 1.12 21.92 6.50
CA THR A 148 0.63 22.45 7.79
C THR A 148 1.79 22.80 8.71
N PHE A 149 2.74 21.87 8.92
CA PHE A 149 3.90 22.12 9.76
C PHE A 149 4.71 23.32 9.28
N ARG A 150 4.99 23.42 7.97
CA ARG A 150 5.83 24.50 7.40
C ARG A 150 5.28 25.90 7.61
N ARG A 151 3.98 26.07 7.87
CA ARG A 151 3.36 27.40 8.08
C ARG A 151 3.88 28.09 9.33
N ARG A 152 4.08 27.34 10.42
CA ARG A 152 4.49 27.89 11.73
C ARG A 152 5.61 27.11 12.43
N LEU A 153 6.07 26.00 11.84
CA LEU A 153 7.02 25.07 12.42
C LEU A 153 6.56 24.51 13.78
N ASP A 154 5.26 24.26 13.90
CA ASP A 154 4.62 23.74 15.11
C ASP A 154 3.94 22.39 14.83
N MET A 155 4.27 21.37 15.61
CA MET A 155 3.65 20.04 15.53
C MET A 155 2.21 20.03 16.05
N HIS A 156 1.84 20.95 16.95
CA HIS A 156 0.46 21.07 17.42
C HIS A 156 -0.49 21.41 16.29
N ASP A 157 -0.05 22.18 15.29
CA ASP A 157 -0.85 22.50 14.11
C ASP A 157 -1.17 21.25 13.28
N VAL A 158 -0.22 20.32 13.17
CA VAL A 158 -0.42 19.07 12.42
C VAL A 158 -1.47 18.21 13.12
N VAL A 159 -1.39 18.12 14.47
CA VAL A 159 -2.37 17.38 15.26
C VAL A 159 -3.76 18.02 15.19
N ALA A 160 -3.84 19.36 15.31
CA ALA A 160 -5.10 20.08 15.21
C ALA A 160 -5.75 19.89 13.82
N ALA A 161 -4.97 20.00 12.74
CA ALA A 161 -5.46 19.78 11.38
C ALA A 161 -5.92 18.32 11.17
N ALA A 162 -5.18 17.34 11.72
CA ALA A 162 -5.59 15.94 11.65
C ALA A 162 -6.90 15.68 12.41
N HIS A 163 -7.09 16.33 13.56
CA HIS A 163 -8.32 16.24 14.33
C HIS A 163 -9.52 16.82 13.57
N GLU A 164 -9.35 18.02 12.97
CA GLU A 164 -10.38 18.67 12.17
C GLU A 164 -10.80 17.81 10.96
N ILE A 165 -9.85 17.20 10.25
CA ILE A 165 -10.16 16.33 9.10
C ILE A 165 -10.90 15.06 9.52
N THR A 166 -10.64 14.53 10.72
CA THR A 166 -11.17 13.23 11.16
C THR A 166 -12.46 13.32 11.98
N HIS A 167 -12.76 14.48 12.57
CA HIS A 167 -13.90 14.68 13.49
C HIS A 167 -14.73 15.94 13.19
N GLY A 168 -14.29 16.78 12.25
CA GLY A 168 -14.99 18.01 11.82
C GLY A 168 -15.98 17.80 10.68
#